data_AF-A0A7C7NG43-F1
#
_entry.id   AF-A0A7C7NG43-F1
#
_cell.length_a   1.000
_cell.length_b   1.000
_cell.length_c   1.000
_cell.angle_alpha   90.00
_cell.angle_beta   90.00
_cell.angle_gamma   90.00
#
_symmetry.space_group_name_H-M   'P 1'
#
loop_
_entity.id
_entity.type
_entity.pdbx_description
1 polymer ?
#
loop_
_entity_poly.entity_id
_entity_poly.type
_entity_poly.pdbx_seq_one_letter_code
_entity_poly.pdbx_strand_id
1 'polypeptide(L)'
;WEYEKTFELTTALIAQVMDDGFAPKDIYLIGFSMGAGLCYHVTLRLEFPIGGIIPIAGFIRNPDRLFNDATEISRKTPILILHGTEDEIIKPEKGQQAYNLLYEHGYCVRFETYKAPHKIPLQASTIIKDFIKDNEFYLSSNMKSV
;
A
#
# COMPACT_ATOMS: atom_id res chain seq x y z
N TRP A 1 -9.98 16.85 4.00
CA TRP A 1 -8.81 15.96 4.13
C TRP A 1 -7.60 16.86 4.23
N GLU A 2 -6.95 16.84 5.39
CA GLU A 2 -5.69 17.56 5.64
C GLU A 2 -4.54 16.63 5.29
N TYR A 3 -4.23 16.52 3.99
CA TYR A 3 -3.23 15.58 3.46
C TYR A 3 -1.86 15.71 4.14
N GLU A 4 -1.45 16.92 4.46
CA GLU A 4 -0.16 17.17 5.13
C GLU A 4 -0.17 16.66 6.57
N LYS A 5 -1.23 16.94 7.33
CA LYS A 5 -1.37 16.42 8.69
C LYS A 5 -1.43 14.89 8.74
N THR A 6 -2.13 14.28 7.78
CA THR A 6 -2.15 12.82 7.63
C THR A 6 -0.74 12.27 7.35
N PHE A 7 0.00 12.92 6.46
CA PHE A 7 1.37 12.55 6.15
C PHE A 7 2.26 12.66 7.39
N GLU A 8 2.30 13.83 8.03
CA GLU A 8 3.11 14.12 9.22
C GLU A 8 2.85 13.13 10.37
N LEU A 9 1.59 12.88 10.71
CA LEU A 9 1.25 11.97 11.81
C LEU A 9 1.61 10.51 11.48
N THR A 10 1.42 10.10 10.23
CA THR A 10 1.72 8.71 9.84
C THR A 10 3.24 8.49 9.74
N THR A 11 4.00 9.46 9.23
CA THR A 11 5.46 9.36 9.19
C THR A 11 6.08 9.42 10.58
N ALA A 12 5.53 10.24 11.48
CA ALA A 12 5.93 10.23 12.89
C ALA A 12 5.66 8.87 13.56
N LEU A 13 4.52 8.23 13.26
CA LEU A 13 4.22 6.88 13.74
C LEU A 13 5.18 5.84 13.17
N ILE A 14 5.50 5.90 11.88
CA ILE A 14 6.49 4.99 11.25
C ILE A 14 7.86 5.16 11.93
N ALA A 15 8.29 6.41 12.17
CA ALA A 15 9.54 6.68 12.87
C ALA A 15 9.54 6.09 14.28
N GLN A 16 8.45 6.25 15.05
CA GLN A 16 8.32 5.64 16.37
C GLN A 16 8.43 4.10 16.31
N VAL A 17 7.79 3.46 15.35
CA VAL A 17 7.87 1.99 15.17
C VAL A 17 9.31 1.56 14.83
N MET A 18 10.05 2.37 14.06
CA MET A 18 11.47 2.13 13.81
C MET A 18 12.31 2.29 15.07
N ASP A 19 12.04 3.30 15.89
CA ASP A 19 12.71 3.54 17.17
C ASP A 19 12.42 2.42 18.18
N ASP A 20 11.26 1.79 18.10
CA ASP A 20 10.89 0.59 18.88
C ASP A 20 11.63 -0.68 18.43
N GLY A 21 12.46 -0.59 17.37
CA GLY A 21 13.38 -1.64 16.93
C GLY A 21 12.94 -2.44 15.70
N PHE A 22 11.86 -2.04 15.02
CA PHE A 22 11.41 -2.70 13.80
C PHE A 22 12.11 -2.12 12.56
N ALA A 23 12.70 -2.98 11.73
CA ALA A 23 13.32 -2.52 10.50
C ALA A 23 12.24 -2.06 9.49
N PRO A 24 12.51 -1.10 8.59
CA PRO A 24 11.52 -0.61 7.63
C PRO A 24 10.86 -1.72 6.80
N LYS A 25 11.63 -2.75 6.42
CA LYS A 25 11.16 -3.92 5.68
C LYS A 25 10.10 -4.76 6.42
N ASP A 26 9.98 -4.60 7.74
CA ASP A 26 9.04 -5.32 8.59
C ASP A 26 7.77 -4.48 8.89
N ILE A 27 7.71 -3.24 8.36
CA ILE A 27 6.59 -2.31 8.56
C ILE A 27 5.62 -2.39 7.39
N TYR A 28 4.34 -2.61 7.69
CA TYR A 28 3.26 -2.67 6.70
C TYR A 28 2.14 -1.68 7.06
N LEU A 29 1.67 -0.90 6.08
CA LEU A 29 0.47 -0.09 6.25
C LEU A 29 -0.72 -0.77 5.59
N ILE A 30 -1.78 -1.01 6.36
CA ILE A 30 -3.03 -1.60 5.88
C ILE A 30 -4.14 -0.56 6.07
N GLY A 31 -4.92 -0.30 5.02
CA GLY A 31 -5.94 0.73 5.05
C GLY A 31 -7.18 0.33 4.26
N PHE A 32 -8.35 0.51 4.87
CA PHE A 32 -9.64 0.19 4.26
C PHE A 32 -10.39 1.47 3.83
N SER A 33 -11.02 1.43 2.64
CA SER A 33 -11.81 2.55 2.11
C SER A 33 -11.00 3.84 2.04
N MET A 34 -11.34 4.89 2.79
CA MET A 34 -10.51 6.10 2.88
C MET A 34 -9.09 5.82 3.40
N GLY A 35 -8.89 4.80 4.25
CA GLY A 35 -7.58 4.38 4.73
C GLY A 35 -6.69 3.84 3.61
N ALA A 36 -7.26 3.28 2.55
CA ALA A 36 -6.48 2.86 1.38
C ALA A 36 -5.90 4.09 0.64
N GLY A 37 -6.67 5.17 0.55
CA GLY A 37 -6.18 6.45 0.04
C GLY A 37 -5.01 7.00 0.86
N LEU A 38 -5.05 6.83 2.18
CA LEU A 38 -3.96 7.19 3.09
C LEU A 38 -2.71 6.35 2.81
N CYS A 39 -2.85 5.03 2.62
CA CYS A 39 -1.73 4.16 2.30
C CYS A 39 -0.96 4.66 1.07
N TYR A 40 -1.65 5.00 -0.02
CA TYR A 40 -1.02 5.58 -1.21
C TYR A 40 -0.34 6.92 -0.89
N HIS A 41 -1.12 7.84 -0.29
CA HIS A 41 -0.67 9.20 -0.02
C HIS A 41 0.61 9.25 0.81
N VAL A 42 0.71 8.42 1.85
CA VAL A 42 1.88 8.39 2.73
C VAL A 42 3.05 7.70 2.06
N THR A 43 2.83 6.51 1.52
CA THR A 43 3.91 5.62 1.08
C THR A 43 4.68 6.20 -0.10
N LEU A 44 3.97 6.78 -1.07
CA LEU A 44 4.61 7.31 -2.27
C LEU A 44 5.54 8.49 -1.96
N ARG A 45 5.33 9.18 -0.83
CA ARG A 45 6.12 10.32 -0.35
C ARG A 45 7.26 9.94 0.59
N LEU A 46 7.43 8.65 0.93
CA LEU A 46 8.49 8.22 1.85
C LEU A 46 9.88 8.30 1.19
N GLU A 47 10.87 8.76 1.95
CA GLU A 47 12.29 8.81 1.54
C GLU A 47 13.02 7.46 1.73
N PHE A 48 12.27 6.40 2.05
CA PHE A 48 12.77 5.03 2.21
C PHE A 48 11.64 4.02 1.96
N PRO A 49 11.95 2.80 1.50
CA PRO A 49 10.94 1.77 1.33
C PRO A 49 10.55 1.12 2.65
N ILE A 50 9.30 0.66 2.74
CA ILE A 50 8.80 -0.19 3.83
C ILE A 50 8.45 -1.59 3.31
N GLY A 51 8.08 -2.51 4.20
CA GLY A 51 7.73 -3.90 3.87
C GLY A 51 6.57 -4.04 2.88
N GLY A 52 5.66 -3.07 2.89
CA GLY A 52 4.65 -2.89 1.84
C GLY A 52 3.42 -2.15 2.31
N ILE A 53 2.49 -1.92 1.38
CA ILE A 53 1.15 -1.45 1.72
C ILE A 53 0.06 -2.35 1.17
N ILE A 54 -1.05 -2.39 1.91
CA ILE A 54 -2.24 -3.16 1.58
C ILE A 54 -3.48 -2.24 1.63
N PRO A 55 -3.70 -1.44 0.57
CA PRO A 55 -4.94 -0.70 0.36
C PRO A 55 -6.10 -1.65 0.00
N ILE A 56 -7.20 -1.56 0.75
CA ILE A 56 -8.38 -2.42 0.62
C ILE A 56 -9.62 -1.59 0.30
N ALA A 57 -10.35 -1.96 -0.76
CA ALA A 57 -11.61 -1.33 -1.18
C ALA A 57 -11.48 0.20 -1.34
N GLY A 58 -10.39 0.64 -1.96
CA GLY A 58 -9.96 2.04 -2.00
C GLY A 58 -9.85 2.62 -3.39
N PHE A 59 -9.35 3.86 -3.46
CA PHE A 59 -9.06 4.55 -4.72
C PHE A 59 -7.98 5.61 -4.55
N ILE A 60 -7.34 5.99 -5.65
CA ILE A 60 -6.48 7.18 -5.74
C ILE A 60 -7.36 8.37 -6.12
N ARG A 61 -7.39 9.41 -5.27
CA ARG A 61 -8.28 10.57 -5.46
C ARG A 61 -7.74 11.62 -6.41
N ASN A 62 -6.45 11.93 -6.34
CA ASN A 62 -5.77 12.93 -7.16
C ASN A 62 -4.43 12.37 -7.63
N PRO A 63 -4.40 11.65 -8.77
CA PRO A 63 -3.19 11.03 -9.31
C PRO A 63 -2.08 12.05 -9.55
N ASP A 64 -2.37 13.19 -10.19
CA ASP A 64 -1.37 14.20 -10.54
C ASP A 64 -0.62 14.69 -9.31
N ARG A 65 -1.34 15.04 -8.23
CA ARG A 65 -0.72 15.43 -6.97
C ARG A 65 0.07 14.27 -6.36
N LEU A 66 -0.53 13.08 -6.30
CA LEU A 66 0.09 11.91 -5.68
C LEU A 66 1.45 11.59 -6.30
N PHE A 67 1.56 11.65 -7.63
CA PHE A 67 2.80 11.35 -8.35
C PHE A 67 3.76 12.53 -8.40
N ASN A 68 3.28 13.78 -8.34
CA ASN A 68 4.15 14.96 -8.18
C ASN A 68 4.87 14.96 -6.81
N ASP A 69 4.19 14.50 -5.76
CA ASP A 69 4.77 14.40 -4.41
C ASP A 69 5.57 13.10 -4.21
N ALA A 70 5.57 12.18 -5.19
CA ALA A 70 6.18 10.87 -5.04
C ALA A 70 7.72 10.89 -5.15
N THR A 71 8.39 10.14 -4.29
CA THR A 71 9.85 9.94 -4.36
C THR A 71 10.18 8.78 -5.30
N GLU A 72 11.37 8.77 -5.90
CA GLU A 72 11.81 7.63 -6.71
C GLU A 72 12.02 6.37 -5.85
N ILE A 73 12.53 6.56 -4.63
CA ILE A 73 12.87 5.45 -3.72
C ILE A 73 11.63 4.70 -3.21
N SER A 74 10.48 5.38 -3.08
CA SER A 74 9.23 4.75 -2.64
C SER A 74 8.71 3.66 -3.59
N ARG A 75 9.12 3.68 -4.87
CA ARG A 75 8.80 2.64 -5.88
C ARG A 75 9.27 1.25 -5.48
N LYS A 76 10.25 1.17 -4.58
CA LYS A 76 10.75 -0.10 -4.01
C LYS A 76 9.81 -0.69 -2.96
N THR A 77 8.78 0.03 -2.52
CA THR A 77 7.77 -0.47 -1.58
C THR A 77 6.77 -1.36 -2.33
N PRO A 78 6.63 -2.65 -1.96
CA PRO A 78 5.63 -3.52 -2.57
C PRO A 78 4.19 -3.09 -2.24
N ILE A 79 3.27 -3.25 -3.19
CA ILE A 79 1.87 -2.85 -3.03
C ILE A 79 0.94 -4.02 -3.36
N LEU A 80 0.03 -4.36 -2.44
CA LEU A 80 -1.07 -5.30 -2.68
C LEU A 80 -2.41 -4.55 -2.59
N ILE A 81 -3.06 -4.35 -3.74
CA ILE A 81 -4.40 -3.78 -3.79
C ILE A 81 -5.41 -4.91 -3.68
N LEU A 82 -6.35 -4.78 -2.75
CA LEU A 82 -7.45 -5.71 -2.53
C LEU A 82 -8.80 -5.07 -2.78
N HIS A 83 -9.69 -5.74 -3.51
CA HIS A 83 -11.03 -5.20 -3.77
C HIS A 83 -12.13 -6.27 -3.87
N GLY A 84 -13.29 -5.97 -3.29
CA GLY A 84 -14.48 -6.79 -3.41
C GLY A 84 -15.15 -6.64 -4.77
N THR A 85 -15.47 -7.73 -5.45
CA THR A 85 -16.15 -7.70 -6.77
C THR A 85 -17.62 -7.27 -6.67
N GLU A 86 -18.20 -7.25 -5.47
CA GLU A 86 -19.59 -6.89 -5.19
C GLU A 86 -19.68 -5.54 -4.44
N ASP A 87 -18.59 -4.78 -4.44
CA ASP A 87 -18.52 -3.47 -3.80
C ASP A 87 -19.27 -2.41 -4.63
N GLU A 88 -20.45 -2.02 -4.16
CA GLU A 88 -21.27 -0.98 -4.80
C GLU A 88 -20.97 0.43 -4.27
N ILE A 89 -20.14 0.57 -3.22
CA ILE A 89 -19.79 1.88 -2.63
C ILE A 89 -18.56 2.44 -3.36
N ILE A 90 -17.49 1.65 -3.43
CA ILE A 90 -16.31 1.94 -4.22
C ILE A 90 -16.17 0.79 -5.19
N LYS A 91 -16.56 1.00 -6.45
CA LYS A 91 -16.56 -0.08 -7.43
C LYS A 91 -15.15 -0.63 -7.70
N PRO A 92 -14.98 -1.95 -7.98
CA PRO A 92 -13.67 -2.57 -8.18
C PRO A 92 -12.85 -1.97 -9.33
N GLU A 93 -13.49 -1.28 -10.28
CA GLU A 93 -12.79 -0.52 -11.33
C GLU A 93 -11.89 0.57 -10.73
N LYS A 94 -12.20 1.09 -9.53
CA LYS A 94 -11.33 2.03 -8.83
C LYS A 94 -10.05 1.39 -8.32
N GLY A 95 -10.12 0.15 -7.85
CA GLY A 95 -8.94 -0.66 -7.52
C GLY A 95 -8.09 -0.94 -8.76
N GLN A 96 -8.73 -1.33 -9.86
CA GLN A 96 -8.06 -1.56 -11.14
C GLN A 96 -7.40 -0.28 -11.70
N GLN A 97 -8.06 0.87 -11.60
CA GLN A 97 -7.49 2.17 -11.97
C GLN A 97 -6.25 2.50 -11.14
N ALA A 98 -6.30 2.27 -9.83
CA ALA A 98 -5.14 2.47 -8.96
C ALA A 98 -3.97 1.55 -9.33
N TYR A 99 -4.25 0.26 -9.61
CA TYR A 99 -3.25 -0.68 -10.11
C TYR A 99 -2.59 -0.19 -11.39
N ASN A 100 -3.38 0.19 -12.41
CA ASN A 100 -2.84 0.64 -13.69
C ASN A 100 -1.92 1.85 -13.51
N LEU A 101 -2.37 2.86 -12.75
CA LEU A 101 -1.57 4.05 -12.46
C LEU A 101 -0.25 3.70 -11.77
N LEU A 102 -0.28 2.87 -10.72
CA LEU A 102 0.94 2.50 -9.99
C LEU A 102 1.89 1.68 -10.86
N TYR A 103 1.36 0.75 -11.65
CA TYR A 103 2.14 -0.06 -12.59
C TYR A 103 2.83 0.82 -13.64
N GLU A 104 2.10 1.75 -14.26
CA GLU A 104 2.62 2.70 -15.24
C GLU A 104 3.72 3.61 -14.66
N HIS A 105 3.69 3.89 -13.36
CA HIS A 105 4.69 4.70 -12.66
C HIS A 105 5.83 3.87 -12.03
N GLY A 106 5.93 2.58 -12.37
CA GLY A 106 7.06 1.72 -12.03
C GLY A 106 7.03 1.11 -10.63
N TYR A 107 5.87 1.05 -9.98
CA TYR A 107 5.72 0.37 -8.69
C TYR A 107 5.60 -1.14 -8.87
N CYS A 108 6.15 -1.90 -7.92
CA CYS A 108 5.85 -3.32 -7.78
C CYS A 108 4.46 -3.48 -7.13
N VAL A 109 3.43 -3.60 -7.96
CA VAL A 109 2.02 -3.65 -7.53
C VAL A 109 1.35 -4.95 -7.98
N ARG A 110 0.55 -5.55 -7.08
CA ARG A 110 -0.35 -6.67 -7.35
C ARG A 110 -1.79 -6.24 -7.08
N PHE A 111 -2.73 -6.66 -7.92
CA PHE A 111 -4.17 -6.45 -7.71
C PHE A 111 -4.86 -7.79 -7.56
N GLU A 112 -5.53 -7.99 -6.43
CA GLU A 112 -6.30 -9.19 -6.14
C GLU A 112 -7.75 -8.82 -5.80
N THR A 113 -8.67 -9.69 -6.22
CA THR A 113 -10.09 -9.49 -5.96
C THR A 113 -10.70 -10.68 -5.24
N TYR A 114 -11.81 -10.44 -4.55
CA TYR A 114 -12.57 -11.47 -3.85
C TYR A 114 -14.07 -11.18 -3.91
N LYS A 115 -14.90 -12.20 -3.70
CA LYS A 115 -16.35 -12.03 -3.63
C LYS A 115 -16.76 -11.48 -2.26
N ALA A 116 -16.94 -10.18 -2.18
CA ALA A 116 -17.53 -9.50 -1.04
C ALA A 116 -18.04 -8.10 -1.44
N PRO A 117 -19.02 -7.55 -0.70
CA PRO A 117 -19.39 -6.14 -0.76
C PRO A 117 -18.29 -5.26 -0.11
N HIS A 118 -18.61 -4.00 0.20
CA HIS A 118 -17.70 -3.03 0.83
C HIS A 118 -17.28 -3.43 2.27
N LYS A 119 -16.41 -4.44 2.40
CA LYS A 119 -15.90 -4.97 3.67
C LYS A 119 -14.59 -5.74 3.47
N ILE A 120 -13.95 -6.09 4.58
CA ILE A 120 -12.78 -6.99 4.60
C ILE A 120 -13.26 -8.41 4.98
N PRO A 121 -13.36 -9.36 4.04
CA PRO A 121 -13.73 -10.74 4.37
C PRO A 121 -12.55 -11.50 4.98
N LEU A 122 -12.83 -12.59 5.69
CA LEU A 122 -11.78 -13.47 6.24
C LEU A 122 -10.83 -14.00 5.16
N GLN A 123 -11.31 -14.22 3.93
CA GLN A 123 -10.49 -14.62 2.79
C GLN A 123 -9.33 -13.65 2.52
N ALA A 124 -9.51 -12.34 2.77
CA ALA A 124 -8.44 -11.36 2.58
C ALA A 124 -7.23 -11.64 3.48
N SER A 125 -7.43 -12.25 4.66
CA SER A 125 -6.34 -12.55 5.59
C SER A 125 -5.32 -13.54 5.02
N THR A 126 -5.75 -14.51 4.21
CA THR A 126 -4.85 -15.46 3.56
C THR A 126 -4.01 -14.75 2.52
N ILE A 127 -4.64 -13.95 1.65
CA ILE A 127 -3.96 -13.17 0.60
C ILE A 127 -2.91 -12.22 1.20
N ILE A 128 -3.26 -11.56 2.31
CA ILE A 128 -2.36 -10.66 3.05
C ILE A 128 -1.17 -11.42 3.64
N LYS A 129 -1.41 -12.57 4.28
CA LYS A 129 -0.34 -13.39 4.84
C LYS A 129 0.63 -13.88 3.77
N ASP A 130 0.11 -14.31 2.63
CA ASP A 130 0.93 -14.78 1.52
C ASP A 130 1.77 -13.64 0.94
N PHE A 131 1.19 -12.45 0.77
CA PHE A 131 1.95 -11.24 0.36
C PHE A 131 3.10 -10.89 1.31
N ILE A 132 2.85 -10.91 2.62
CA ILE A 132 3.90 -10.60 3.61
C ILE A 132 5.03 -11.63 3.50
N LYS A 133 4.72 -12.93 3.40
CA LYS A 133 5.72 -13.99 3.23
C LYS A 133 6.50 -13.88 1.92
N ASP A 134 5.82 -13.57 0.82
CA ASP A 134 6.44 -13.37 -0.49
C ASP A 134 7.49 -12.24 -0.41
N ASN A 135 7.14 -11.13 0.27
CA ASN A 135 8.03 -9.99 0.45
C ASN A 135 9.21 -10.31 1.37
N GLU A 136 8.99 -11.03 2.47
CA GLU A 136 10.08 -11.49 3.35
C GLU A 136 11.11 -12.31 2.56
N PHE A 137 10.64 -13.20 1.69
CA PHE A 137 11.51 -14.01 0.82
C PHE A 137 12.24 -13.15 -0.22
N TYR A 138 11.54 -12.25 -0.90
CA TYR A 138 12.12 -11.37 -1.92
C TYR A 138 13.19 -10.42 -1.34
N LEU A 139 12.87 -9.77 -0.22
CA LEU A 139 13.76 -8.81 0.44
C LEU A 139 14.98 -9.49 1.08
N SER A 140 14.82 -10.70 1.64
CA SER A 140 15.94 -11.47 2.19
C SER A 140 16.85 -12.07 1.10
N SER A 141 16.30 -12.44 -0.06
CA SER A 141 17.06 -12.98 -1.18
C SER A 141 17.91 -11.90 -1.88
N ASN A 142 17.38 -10.68 -2.01
CA ASN A 142 18.11 -9.55 -2.62
C ASN A 142 19.17 -8.92 -1.70
N MET A 143 19.13 -9.17 -0.39
CA MET A 143 20.20 -8.77 0.55
C MET A 143 21.43 -9.69 0.51
N LYS A 144 21.34 -10.91 -0.05
CA LYS A 144 22.48 -11.84 -0.16
C LYS A 144 23.35 -11.61 -1.41
N SER A 145 22.97 -10.66 -2.25
CA SER A 145 23.63 -10.35 -3.52
C SER A 145 24.51 -9.10 -3.46
N VAL A 146 24.85 -8.62 -2.26
CA VAL A 146 25.78 -7.49 -2.01
C VAL A 146 26.95 -7.97 -1.17
#